data_AF-A0A524HCW7-F1
#
_entry.id   AF-A0A524HCW7-F1
#
_cell.length_a   1.000
_cell.length_b   1.000
_cell.length_c   1.000
_cell.angle_alpha   90.00
_cell.angle_beta   90.00
_cell.angle_gamma   90.00
#
_symmetry.space_group_name_H-M   'P 1'
#
loop_
_entity.id
_entity.type
_entity.pdbx_description
1 polymer ?
#
loop_
_entity_poly.entity_id
_entity_poly.type
_entity_poly.pdbx_seq_one_letter_code
_entity_poly.pdbx_strand_id
1 'polypeptide(L)'
;MDLPNWDKPSSACLASRIPYGIEITTPLLKQVEKAEDFLFQLGFREMRVRHHEKIARIEVLPEQFEKLLHHREEINNTLKEIGYYYITLDINGFRSGSMNEGLTTHGSK
;
A
#
# COMPACT_ATOMS: atom_id res chain seq x y z
N MET A 1 23.21 -25.04 10.26
CA MET A 1 22.59 -23.79 10.78
C MET A 1 21.86 -23.22 9.60
N ASP A 2 20.65 -23.70 9.38
CA ASP A 2 19.91 -23.53 8.13
C ASP A 2 18.76 -22.57 8.41
N LEU A 3 18.85 -21.35 7.87
CA LEU A 3 17.74 -20.39 7.89
C LEU A 3 16.81 -20.71 6.71
N PRO A 4 15.58 -21.17 6.95
CA PRO A 4 14.70 -21.73 5.92
C PRO A 4 13.92 -20.66 5.13
N ASN A 5 14.48 -19.46 4.94
CA ASN A 5 13.70 -18.32 4.41
C ASN A 5 14.30 -17.66 3.15
N TRP A 6 15.23 -18.33 2.47
CA TRP A 6 15.95 -17.77 1.32
C TRP A 6 15.31 -18.09 -0.05
N ASP A 7 14.00 -18.31 -0.13
CA ASP A 7 13.37 -18.64 -1.42
C ASP A 7 12.01 -17.97 -1.63
N LYS A 8 11.96 -16.65 -1.39
CA LYS A 8 10.85 -15.82 -1.86
C LYS A 8 11.37 -14.83 -2.91
N PRO A 9 10.72 -14.73 -4.08
CA PRO A 9 11.09 -13.76 -5.11
C PRO A 9 11.07 -12.35 -4.50
N SER A 10 11.87 -11.44 -5.06
CA SER A 10 12.04 -10.05 -4.60
C SER A 10 10.76 -9.19 -4.76
N SER A 11 9.64 -9.64 -4.21
CA SER A 11 8.48 -8.82 -3.92
C SER A 11 8.88 -7.86 -2.82
N ALA A 12 8.84 -6.55 -3.11
CA ALA A 12 9.11 -5.51 -2.11
C ALA A 12 8.32 -5.83 -0.84
N CYS A 13 9.02 -6.03 0.28
CA CYS A 13 8.43 -6.49 1.54
C CYS A 13 7.18 -5.67 1.89
N LEU A 14 6.08 -6.33 2.24
CA LEU A 14 4.82 -5.68 2.65
C LEU A 14 5.03 -4.67 3.79
N ALA A 15 6.07 -4.84 4.61
CA ALA A 15 6.52 -3.87 5.61
C ALA A 15 6.70 -2.46 5.04
N SER A 16 7.12 -2.32 3.78
CA SER A 16 7.29 -1.03 3.10
C SER A 16 5.97 -0.30 2.78
N ARG A 17 4.83 -0.87 3.15
CA ARG A 17 3.51 -0.21 3.05
C ARG A 17 3.10 0.39 4.40
N ILE A 18 3.84 0.12 5.46
CA ILE A 18 3.56 0.57 6.82
C ILE A 18 4.52 1.74 7.14
N PRO A 19 4.02 2.87 7.66
CA PRO A 19 4.83 4.01 8.04
C PRO A 19 5.87 3.65 9.10
N TYR A 20 6.98 4.37 9.10
CA TYR A 20 7.99 4.26 10.15
C TYR A 20 7.39 4.57 11.53
N GLY A 21 7.86 3.85 12.55
CA GLY A 21 7.40 4.03 13.93
C GLY A 21 6.10 3.29 14.27
N ILE A 22 5.46 2.62 13.30
CA ILE A 22 4.30 1.75 13.55
C ILE A 22 4.78 0.31 13.76
N GLU A 23 4.24 -0.34 14.79
CA GLU A 23 4.50 -1.75 15.06
C GLU A 23 3.94 -2.63 13.93
N ILE A 24 4.82 -3.42 13.32
CA ILE A 24 4.43 -4.35 12.26
C ILE A 24 3.89 -5.62 12.91
N THR A 25 2.60 -5.86 12.72
CA THR A 25 1.92 -7.07 13.23
C THR A 25 1.43 -7.95 12.07
N THR A 26 1.32 -9.26 12.30
CA THR A 26 0.78 -10.20 11.29
C THR A 26 -0.63 -9.83 10.81
N PRO A 27 -1.58 -9.41 11.67
CA PRO A 27 -2.89 -8.94 11.22
C PRO A 27 -2.80 -7.73 10.30
N LEU A 28 -1.93 -6.76 10.61
CA LEU A 28 -1.72 -5.56 9.79
C LEU A 28 -1.15 -5.91 8.41
N LEU A 29 -0.14 -6.79 8.36
CA LEU A 29 0.42 -7.26 7.09
C LEU A 29 -0.64 -7.96 6.22
N LYS A 30 -1.44 -8.84 6.84
CA LYS A 30 -2.55 -9.52 6.15
C LYS A 30 -3.63 -8.55 5.67
N GLN A 31 -3.90 -7.48 6.42
CA GLN A 31 -4.86 -6.46 6.02
C GLN A 31 -4.40 -5.74 4.76
N VAL A 32 -3.12 -5.35 4.69
CA VAL A 32 -2.52 -4.72 3.51
C VAL A 32 -2.49 -5.70 2.33
N GLU A 33 -2.05 -6.94 2.56
CA GLU A 33 -1.99 -8.00 1.55
C GLU A 33 -3.36 -8.23 0.88
N LYS A 34 -4.43 -8.38 1.67
CA LYS A 34 -5.79 -8.53 1.14
C LYS A 34 -6.24 -7.35 0.28
N ALA A 35 -5.85 -6.14 0.65
CA ALA A 35 -6.19 -4.94 -0.12
C ALA A 35 -5.43 -4.88 -1.45
N GLU A 36 -4.13 -5.21 -1.46
CA GLU A 36 -3.35 -5.33 -2.70
C GLU A 36 -3.88 -6.50 -3.56
N ASP A 37 -4.17 -7.67 -3.00
CA ASP A 37 -4.71 -8.83 -3.75
C ASP A 37 -6.02 -8.50 -4.45
N PHE A 38 -6.93 -7.79 -3.78
CA PHE A 38 -8.20 -7.38 -4.37
C PHE A 38 -8.00 -6.43 -5.57
N LEU A 39 -7.17 -5.40 -5.42
CA LEU A 39 -6.84 -4.53 -6.55
C LEU A 39 -6.12 -5.30 -7.68
N PHE A 40 -5.37 -6.34 -7.34
CA PHE A 40 -4.66 -7.15 -8.34
C PHE A 40 -5.65 -7.96 -9.18
N GLN A 41 -6.71 -8.47 -8.55
CA GLN A 41 -7.84 -9.13 -9.21
C GLN A 41 -8.62 -8.18 -10.11
N LEU A 42 -8.76 -6.90 -9.73
CA LEU A 42 -9.28 -5.84 -10.61
C LEU A 42 -8.33 -5.49 -11.77
N GLY A 43 -7.13 -6.05 -11.79
CA GLY A 43 -6.15 -5.90 -12.87
C GLY A 43 -5.25 -4.68 -12.73
N PHE A 44 -5.01 -4.19 -11.52
CA PHE A 44 -3.89 -3.29 -11.22
C PHE A 44 -2.63 -4.13 -11.01
N ARG A 45 -1.56 -3.82 -11.73
CA ARG A 45 -0.31 -4.62 -11.71
C ARG A 45 0.81 -3.89 -10.98
N GLU A 46 0.91 -2.59 -11.17
CA GLU A 46 1.88 -1.72 -10.51
C GLU A 46 1.13 -0.81 -9.54
N MET A 47 1.09 -1.23 -8.28
CA MET A 47 0.33 -0.54 -7.25
C MET A 47 0.88 -0.80 -5.85
N ARG A 48 0.45 0.03 -4.90
CA ARG A 48 0.61 -0.21 -3.46
C ARG A 48 -0.64 0.22 -2.71
N VAL A 49 -0.94 -0.48 -1.63
CA VAL A 49 -1.85 0.02 -0.60
C VAL A 49 -1.03 0.38 0.63
N ARG A 50 -0.84 1.67 0.87
CA ARG A 50 -0.14 2.16 2.07
C ARG A 50 -1.12 2.28 3.24
N HIS A 51 -0.72 1.72 4.36
CA HIS A 51 -1.48 1.80 5.60
C HIS A 51 -1.18 3.12 6.32
N HIS A 52 -2.20 3.86 6.72
CA HIS A 52 -2.06 5.02 7.58
C HIS A 52 -3.18 4.99 8.63
N GLU A 53 -2.98 4.20 9.69
CA GLU A 53 -3.99 3.94 10.72
C GLU A 53 -5.32 3.43 10.14
N LYS A 54 -6.32 4.31 9.98
CA LYS A 54 -7.63 3.97 9.42
C LYS A 54 -7.74 4.28 7.93
N ILE A 55 -6.67 4.76 7.31
CA ILE A 55 -6.63 5.17 5.90
C ILE A 55 -5.87 4.13 5.08
N ALA A 56 -6.50 3.66 3.99
CA ALA A 56 -5.83 2.98 2.90
C ALA A 56 -5.50 4.01 1.81
N ARG A 57 -4.22 4.33 1.65
CA ARG A 57 -3.75 5.19 0.56
C ARG A 57 -3.29 4.32 -0.60
N ILE A 58 -4.06 4.35 -1.67
CA ILE A 58 -3.80 3.61 -2.89
C ILE A 58 -2.85 4.41 -3.78
N GLU A 59 -1.77 3.78 -4.21
CA GLU A 59 -0.87 4.27 -5.24
C GLU A 59 -1.03 3.35 -6.46
N VAL A 60 -1.42 3.89 -7.61
CA VAL A 60 -1.43 3.20 -8.90
C VAL A 60 -0.73 4.07 -9.94
N LEU A 61 -0.37 3.51 -11.09
CA LEU A 61 0.13 4.32 -12.21
C LEU A 61 -0.91 5.38 -12.61
N PRO A 62 -0.50 6.63 -12.93
CA PRO A 62 -1.43 7.70 -13.32
C PRO A 62 -2.36 7.33 -14.48
N GLU A 63 -1.89 6.53 -15.44
CA GLU A 63 -2.68 6.07 -16.58
C GLU A 63 -3.83 5.13 -16.16
N GLN A 64 -3.79 4.62 -14.92
CA GLN A 64 -4.83 3.75 -14.35
C GLN A 64 -5.84 4.50 -13.47
N PHE A 65 -5.72 5.82 -13.32
CA PHE A 65 -6.62 6.60 -12.47
C PHE A 65 -8.08 6.51 -12.90
N GLU A 66 -8.36 6.61 -14.20
CA GLU A 66 -9.74 6.48 -14.70
C GLU A 66 -10.34 5.11 -14.37
N LYS A 67 -9.56 4.03 -14.50
CA LYS A 67 -9.97 2.69 -14.13
C LYS A 67 -10.28 2.60 -12.64
N LEU A 68 -9.43 3.16 -11.77
CA LEU A 68 -9.66 3.20 -10.33
C LEU A 68 -10.94 3.95 -9.98
N LEU A 69 -11.18 5.10 -10.62
CA LEU A 69 -12.40 5.89 -10.43
C LEU A 69 -13.66 5.17 -10.95
N HIS A 70 -13.54 4.39 -12.02
CA HIS A 70 -14.63 3.55 -12.53
C HIS A 70 -15.04 2.48 -11.51
N HIS A 71 -14.06 1.84 -10.84
CA HIS A 71 -14.29 0.84 -9.80
C HIS A 71 -14.46 1.45 -8.38
N ARG A 72 -14.61 2.78 -8.23
CA ARG A 72 -14.51 3.47 -6.94
C ARG A 72 -15.43 2.91 -5.85
N GLU A 73 -16.67 2.55 -6.18
CA GLU A 73 -17.65 2.04 -5.22
C GLU A 73 -17.27 0.63 -4.74
N GLU A 74 -16.88 -0.23 -5.67
CA GLU A 74 -16.41 -1.59 -5.40
C GLU A 74 -15.17 -1.55 -4.48
N ILE A 75 -14.18 -0.73 -4.84
CA ILE A 75 -12.95 -0.56 -4.05
C ILE A 75 -13.27 -0.02 -2.65
N ASN A 76 -14.09 1.03 -2.55
CA ASN A 76 -14.44 1.62 -1.27
C ASN A 76 -15.16 0.64 -0.34
N ASN A 77 -16.08 -0.16 -0.86
CA ASN A 77 -16.82 -1.13 -0.06
C ASN A 77 -15.93 -2.28 0.41
N THR A 78 -15.17 -2.89 -0.50
CA THR A 78 -14.30 -4.02 -0.15
C THR A 78 -13.18 -3.62 0.82
N LEU A 79 -12.54 -2.46 0.64
CA LEU A 79 -11.50 -2.00 1.57
C LEU A 79 -12.07 -1.63 2.95
N LYS A 80 -13.33 -1.20 3.03
CA LYS A 80 -14.03 -1.01 4.32
C LYS A 80 -14.30 -2.32 5.04
N GLU A 81 -14.71 -3.36 4.31
CA GLU A 81 -14.87 -4.71 4.87
C GLU A 81 -13.54 -5.30 5.35
N ILE A 82 -12.43 -4.98 4.66
CA ILE A 82 -11.07 -5.33 5.09
C ILE A 82 -10.65 -4.57 6.37
N GLY A 83 -11.32 -3.48 6.72
CA GLY A 83 -11.15 -2.76 7.99
C GLY A 83 -10.59 -1.33 7.88
N TYR A 84 -10.56 -0.75 6.69
CA TYR A 84 -10.22 0.68 6.51
C TYR A 84 -11.46 1.56 6.66
N TYR A 85 -11.32 2.80 7.13
CA TYR A 85 -12.43 3.75 7.23
C TYR A 85 -12.43 4.70 6.03
N TYR A 86 -11.23 5.11 5.62
CA TYR A 86 -11.03 6.03 4.52
C TYR A 86 -10.16 5.39 3.45
N ILE A 87 -10.60 5.51 2.21
CA ILE A 87 -9.88 5.03 1.04
C ILE A 87 -9.52 6.26 0.22
N THR A 88 -8.24 6.45 -0.06
CA THR A 88 -7.73 7.63 -0.75
C THR A 88 -6.84 7.22 -1.91
N LEU A 89 -6.86 7.99 -3.00
CA LEU A 89 -5.89 7.90 -4.08
C LEU A 89 -4.75 8.90 -3.82
N ASP A 90 -3.50 8.46 -3.91
CA ASP A 90 -2.36 9.37 -4.01
C ASP A 90 -2.34 10.00 -5.40
N ILE A 91 -2.53 11.33 -5.48
CA ILE A 91 -2.61 12.08 -6.75
C ILE A 91 -1.29 12.02 -7.52
N ASN A 92 -0.15 11.87 -6.83
CA ASN A 92 1.14 11.71 -7.50
C ASN A 92 1.32 10.28 -8.06
N GLY A 93 0.42 9.34 -7.74
CA GLY A 93 0.45 7.97 -8.23
C GLY A 93 1.61 7.13 -7.67
N PHE A 94 1.79 5.96 -8.27
CA PHE A 94 2.85 5.01 -7.93
C PHE A 94 4.22 5.54 -8.38
N ARG A 95 5.14 5.66 -7.42
CA ARG A 95 6.54 6.04 -7.67
C ARG A 95 7.49 5.30 -6.72
N SER A 96 8.75 5.18 -7.13
CA SER A 96 9.80 4.69 -6.22
C SER A 96 10.08 5.73 -5.14
N GLY A 97 10.29 5.29 -3.90
CA GLY A 97 10.68 6.20 -2.81
C GLY A 97 9.58 7.11 -2.24
N SER A 98 8.29 6.94 -2.57
CA SER A 98 7.21 7.82 -2.07
C SER A 98 7.06 7.86 -0.54
N MET A 99 7.61 6.88 0.20
CA MET A 99 7.62 6.91 1.67
C MET A 99 8.72 7.78 2.28
N ASN A 100 9.67 8.27 1.48
CA ASN A 100 10.76 9.12 1.95
C ASN A 100 10.42 10.62 1.86
N GLU A 101 9.27 10.96 1.28
CA GLU A 101 8.83 12.34 1.13
C GLU A 101 8.41 12.92 2.49
N GLY A 102 8.99 14.05 2.87
CA GLY A 102 8.82 14.68 4.19
C GLY A 102 9.90 14.32 5.22
N LEU A 103 10.76 13.33 4.95
CA LEU A 103 11.93 13.02 5.79
C LEU A 103 13.14 13.93 5.50
N THR A 104 12.92 15.14 4.95
CA THR A 104 13.99 16.14 4.85
C THR A 104 14.51 16.42 6.25
N THR A 105 15.68 15.86 6.55
CA THR A 105 16.48 16.16 7.72
C THR A 105 16.59 17.67 7.80
N HIS A 106 15.99 18.28 8.83
CA HIS A 106 16.42 19.59 9.28
C HIS A 106 17.83 19.40 9.85
N GLY A 107 18.81 19.31 8.96
CA GLY A 107 20.21 19.42 9.31
C GLY A 107 20.40 20.84 9.84
N SER A 108 20.49 20.96 11.16
CA SER A 108 20.91 22.19 11.81
C SER A 108 22.25 22.61 11.22
N LYS A 109 22.28 23.77 10.58
CA LYS A 109 23.44 24.65 10.49
C LYS A 109 22.97 26.08 10.66
#